data_AF-A0A2E9LJ61-F1
#
_entry.id   AF-A0A2E9LJ61-F1
#
_cell.length_a   1.000
_cell.length_b   1.000
_cell.length_c   1.000
_cell.angle_alpha   90.00
_cell.angle_beta   90.00
_cell.angle_gamma   90.00
#
_symmetry.space_group_name_H-M   'P 1'
#
loop_
_entity.id
_entity.type
_entity.pdbx_description
1 polymer ?
#
loop_
_entity_poly.entity_id
_entity_poly.type
_entity_poly.pdbx_seq_one_letter_code
_entity_poly.pdbx_strand_id
1 'polypeptide(L)'
;MGASQWDLFRKIILPGTLPSIFIGAAVGMGITWEVVLAGEMISGGGQQGGGGLGFFIWSSYMGGVMDQVIVGMISIGLAGYISSSVIRRIGYLTMPWRRMF
;
A
#
# COMPACT_ATOMS: atom_id res chain seq x y z
N MET A 1 -33.27 16.73 -20.92
CA MET A 1 -32.59 15.52 -20.40
C MET A 1 -32.47 15.64 -18.90
N GLY A 2 -33.35 14.99 -18.13
CA GLY A 2 -33.53 15.19 -16.69
C GLY A 2 -32.70 14.24 -15.81
N ALA A 3 -31.41 14.09 -16.09
CA ALA A 3 -30.53 13.31 -15.22
C ALA A 3 -30.23 14.12 -13.96
N SER A 4 -30.51 13.54 -12.78
CA SER A 4 -30.10 14.10 -11.50
C SER A 4 -28.58 14.24 -11.46
N GLN A 5 -28.06 15.24 -10.75
CA GLN A 5 -26.60 15.38 -10.54
C GLN A 5 -25.97 14.12 -9.96
N TRP A 6 -26.77 13.33 -9.23
CA TRP A 6 -26.36 12.05 -8.68
C TRP A 6 -26.18 10.94 -9.72
N ASP A 7 -27.03 10.92 -10.74
CA ASP A 7 -26.90 10.00 -11.87
C ASP A 7 -25.66 10.33 -12.70
N LEU A 8 -25.38 11.63 -12.89
CA LEU A 8 -24.18 12.11 -13.57
C LEU A 8 -22.92 11.67 -12.83
N PHE A 9 -22.89 11.87 -11.51
CA PHE A 9 -21.74 11.50 -10.68
C PHE A 9 -21.46 9.99 -10.74
N ARG A 10 -22.47 9.14 -10.50
CA ARG A 10 -22.26 7.68 -10.42
C ARG A 10 -22.02 7.01 -11.77
N LYS A 11 -22.68 7.47 -12.84
CA LYS A 11 -22.62 6.80 -14.14
C LYS A 11 -21.52 7.32 -15.06
N ILE A 12 -21.02 8.53 -14.83
CA ILE A 12 -20.04 9.18 -15.72
C ILE A 12 -18.76 9.55 -14.97
N ILE A 13 -18.86 10.35 -13.89
CA ILE A 13 -17.68 10.90 -13.21
C ILE A 13 -16.92 9.81 -12.43
N LEU A 14 -17.63 8.99 -11.66
CA LEU A 14 -17.05 7.92 -10.86
C LEU A 14 -16.28 6.90 -11.72
N PRO A 15 -16.87 6.26 -12.76
CA PRO A 15 -16.12 5.32 -13.60
C PRO A 15 -14.99 5.98 -14.40
N GLY A 16 -15.10 7.28 -14.73
CA GLY A 16 -14.07 8.04 -15.43
C GLY A 16 -12.85 8.40 -14.56
N THR A 17 -13.05 8.63 -13.26
CA THR A 17 -11.98 8.98 -12.30
C THR A 17 -11.43 7.78 -11.52
N LEU A 18 -12.12 6.64 -11.54
CA LEU A 18 -11.65 5.40 -10.91
C LEU A 18 -10.19 5.06 -11.29
N PRO A 19 -9.78 5.05 -12.58
CA PRO A 19 -8.40 4.76 -12.97
C PRO A 19 -7.36 5.66 -12.30
N SER A 20 -7.61 6.98 -12.21
CA SER A 20 -6.69 7.92 -11.59
C SER A 20 -6.62 7.75 -10.07
N ILE A 21 -7.73 7.41 -9.42
CA ILE A 21 -7.75 7.09 -7.98
C ILE A 21 -6.87 5.88 -7.68
N PHE A 22 -6.96 4.80 -8.47
CA PHE A 22 -6.12 3.62 -8.25
C PHE A 22 -4.64 3.86 -8.54
N ILE A 23 -4.31 4.73 -9.51
CA ILE A 23 -2.93 5.19 -9.73
C ILE A 23 -2.42 5.94 -8.50
N GLY A 24 -3.21 6.89 -7.99
CA GLY A 24 -2.87 7.62 -6.76
C GLY A 24 -2.73 6.71 -5.55
N ALA A 25 -3.62 5.72 -5.40
CA ALA A 25 -3.57 4.74 -4.32
C ALA A 25 -2.31 3.86 -4.39
N ALA A 26 -1.89 3.45 -5.59
CA ALA A 26 -0.67 2.67 -5.77
C ALA A 26 0.60 3.47 -5.38
N VAL A 27 0.64 4.77 -5.70
CA VAL A 27 1.74 5.66 -5.28
C VAL A 27 1.70 5.88 -3.77
N GLY A 28 0.52 6.17 -3.20
CA GLY A 28 0.34 6.36 -1.76
C GLY A 28 0.69 5.11 -0.94
N MET A 29 0.53 3.91 -1.51
CA MET A 29 0.92 2.66 -0.86
C MET A 29 2.43 2.61 -0.55
N GLY A 30 3.28 3.18 -1.42
CA GLY A 30 4.72 3.26 -1.18
C GLY A 30 5.04 4.10 0.05
N ILE A 31 4.47 5.31 0.11
CA ILE A 31 4.63 6.24 1.25
C ILE A 31 4.08 5.61 2.53
N THR A 32 2.95 4.90 2.44
CA THR A 32 2.36 4.20 3.60
C THR A 32 3.36 3.24 4.23
N TRP A 33 4.09 2.47 3.41
CA TRP A 33 5.08 1.53 3.92
C TRP A 33 6.23 2.22 4.64
N GLU A 34 6.72 3.36 4.13
CA GLU A 34 7.77 4.15 4.81
C GLU A 34 7.30 4.68 6.17
N VAL A 35 6.07 5.20 6.24
CA VAL A 35 5.49 5.75 7.48
C VAL A 35 5.23 4.64 8.50
N VAL A 36 4.73 3.48 8.07
CA VAL A 36 4.53 2.31 8.94
C VAL A 36 5.87 1.83 9.51
N LEU A 37 6.91 1.74 8.67
CA LEU A 37 8.27 1.39 9.10
C LEU A 37 8.78 2.33 10.19
N ALA A 38 8.67 3.63 9.95
CA ALA A 38 9.08 4.65 10.92
C ALA A 38 8.28 4.52 12.23
N GLY A 39 6.97 4.27 12.14
CA GLY A 39 6.11 4.01 13.30
C GLY A 39 6.55 2.78 14.10
N GLU A 40 6.90 1.69 13.43
CA GLU A 40 7.40 0.46 14.08
C GLU A 40 8.77 0.66 14.76
N MET A 41 9.64 1.50 14.18
CA MET A 41 10.94 1.82 14.77
C MET A 41 10.80 2.62 16.07
N ILE A 42 9.84 3.56 16.11
CA ILE A 42 9.59 4.41 17.29
C ILE A 42 8.81 3.66 18.37
N SER A 43 7.92 2.74 17.99
CA SER A 43 7.05 2.05 18.96
C SER A 43 7.78 1.13 19.93
N GLY A 44 9.07 0.85 19.71
CA GLY A 44 9.96 0.28 20.72
C GLY A 44 9.42 -0.99 21.36
N GLY A 45 8.99 -1.97 20.55
CA GLY A 45 8.60 -3.30 21.04
C GLY A 45 7.49 -3.31 22.10
N GLY A 46 6.48 -2.43 21.98
CA GLY A 46 5.37 -2.33 22.93
C GLY A 46 4.40 -3.53 22.94
N GLN A 47 4.27 -4.12 24.14
CA GLN A 47 3.30 -5.02 24.82
C GLN A 47 2.04 -5.64 24.13
N GLN A 48 1.74 -5.43 22.85
CA GLN A 48 0.63 -6.12 22.15
C GLN A 48 1.03 -6.84 20.86
N GLY A 49 2.26 -6.64 20.36
CA GLY A 49 2.83 -7.43 19.27
C GLY A 49 4.34 -7.34 19.38
N GLY A 50 5.05 -8.47 19.35
CA GLY A 50 6.52 -8.47 19.31
C GLY A 50 7.03 -7.50 18.24
N GLY A 51 8.13 -6.79 18.51
CA GLY A 51 8.61 -5.68 17.67
C GLY A 51 8.49 -5.95 16.17
N GLY A 52 7.87 -5.03 15.46
CA GLY A 52 7.58 -5.15 14.02
C GLY A 52 8.84 -5.27 13.16
N LEU A 53 8.66 -5.44 11.85
CA LEU A 53 9.78 -5.62 10.92
C LEU A 53 10.74 -4.43 10.96
N GLY A 54 10.24 -3.20 11.09
CA GLY A 54 11.06 -2.00 11.22
C GLY A 54 11.93 -2.00 12.47
N PHE A 55 11.39 -2.43 13.61
CA PHE A 55 12.15 -2.58 14.85
C PHE A 55 13.21 -3.68 14.74
N PHE A 56 12.87 -4.82 14.11
CA PHE A 56 13.79 -5.92 13.89
C PHE A 56 15.00 -5.50 13.04
N ILE A 57 14.77 -4.79 11.94
CA ILE A 57 15.84 -4.24 11.09
C ILE A 57 16.71 -3.28 11.87
N TRP A 58 16.08 -2.36 12.61
CA TRP A 58 16.80 -1.37 13.41
C TRP A 58 17.68 -2.02 14.48
N SER A 59 17.13 -3.00 15.21
CA SER A 59 17.88 -3.75 16.22
C SER A 59 19.03 -4.55 15.62
N SER A 60 18.82 -5.17 14.45
CA SER A 60 19.86 -5.95 13.74
C SER A 60 20.99 -5.05 13.23
N TYR A 61 20.63 -3.87 12.71
CA TYR A 61 21.58 -2.84 12.30
C TYR A 61 22.45 -2.37 13.47
N MET A 62 21.83 -2.05 14.60
CA MET A 62 22.55 -1.66 15.82
C MET A 62 23.39 -2.81 16.40
N GLY A 63 22.94 -4.06 16.25
CA GLY A 63 23.66 -5.26 16.66
C GLY A 63 24.81 -5.67 15.72
N GLY A 64 24.98 -5.01 14.56
CA GLY A 64 26.01 -5.33 13.58
C GLY A 64 25.76 -6.61 12.76
N VAL A 65 24.54 -7.15 12.80
CA VAL A 65 24.13 -8.42 12.19
C VAL A 65 23.49 -8.13 10.84
N MET A 66 24.32 -7.91 9.81
CA MET A 66 23.88 -7.34 8.53
C MET A 66 23.13 -8.33 7.63
N ASP A 67 23.36 -9.62 7.82
CA ASP A 67 22.57 -10.71 7.23
C ASP A 67 21.08 -10.56 7.59
N GLN A 68 20.78 -10.28 8.86
CA GLN A 68 19.40 -10.07 9.31
C GLN A 68 18.76 -8.79 8.75
N VAL A 69 19.54 -7.71 8.58
CA VAL A 69 19.09 -6.46 7.95
C VAL A 69 18.66 -6.71 6.50
N ILE A 70 19.46 -7.46 5.73
CA ILE A 70 19.14 -7.78 4.33
C ILE A 70 17.85 -8.61 4.24
N VAL A 71 17.69 -9.62 5.10
CA VAL A 71 16.45 -10.42 5.16
C VAL A 71 15.24 -9.55 5.49
N GLY A 72 15.38 -8.59 6.40
CA GLY A 72 14.34 -7.63 6.72
C GLY A 72 13.96 -6.73 5.53
N MET A 73 14.95 -6.19 4.81
CA MET A 73 14.72 -5.37 3.60
C MET A 73 13.97 -6.14 2.52
N ILE A 74 14.36 -7.40 2.26
CA ILE A 74 13.68 -8.27 1.30
C ILE A 74 12.23 -8.52 1.73
N SER A 75 12.00 -8.77 3.02
CA SER A 75 10.66 -9.03 3.58
C SER A 75 9.72 -7.84 3.40
N ILE A 76 10.19 -6.61 3.65
CA ILE A 76 9.40 -5.40 3.47
C ILE A 76 9.17 -5.10 1.99
N GLY A 77 10.19 -5.29 1.14
CA GLY A 77 10.03 -5.17 -0.32
C GLY A 77 8.96 -6.11 -0.87
N LEU A 78 8.94 -7.35 -0.38
CA LEU A 78 7.93 -8.33 -0.74
C LEU A 78 6.53 -7.93 -0.23
N ALA A 79 6.43 -7.48 1.03
CA ALA A 79 5.16 -7.02 1.58
C ALA A 79 4.60 -5.80 0.81
N GLY A 80 5.46 -4.83 0.49
CA GLY A 80 5.14 -3.69 -0.37
C GLY A 80 4.67 -4.09 -1.75
N TYR A 81 5.38 -5.02 -2.39
CA TYR A 81 4.98 -5.55 -3.69
C TYR A 81 3.63 -6.26 -3.65
N ILE A 82 3.38 -7.08 -2.62
CA ILE A 82 2.11 -7.78 -2.43
C ILE A 82 0.97 -6.76 -2.26
N SER A 83 1.12 -5.77 -1.37
CA SER A 83 0.10 -4.74 -1.16
C SER A 83 -0.20 -3.96 -2.44
N SER A 84 0.83 -3.52 -3.17
CA SER A 84 0.67 -2.82 -4.45
C SER A 84 -0.01 -3.70 -5.50
N SER A 85 0.35 -4.99 -5.55
CA SER A 85 -0.26 -5.97 -6.44
C SER A 85 -1.73 -6.20 -6.13
N VAL A 86 -2.11 -6.25 -4.83
CA VAL A 86 -3.50 -6.37 -4.39
C VAL A 86 -4.31 -5.13 -4.83
N ILE A 87 -3.79 -3.93 -4.61
CA ILE A 87 -4.45 -2.68 -5.03
C ILE A 87 -4.68 -2.67 -6.54
N ARG A 88 -3.67 -3.04 -7.32
CA ARG A 88 -3.78 -3.14 -8.78
C ARG A 88 -4.82 -4.19 -9.19
N ARG A 89 -4.81 -5.37 -8.56
CA ARG A 89 -5.75 -6.45 -8.86
C ARG A 89 -7.20 -6.08 -8.55
N ILE A 90 -7.43 -5.39 -7.42
CA ILE A 90 -8.74 -4.81 -7.09
C ILE A 90 -9.14 -3.80 -8.17
N GLY A 91 -8.24 -2.88 -8.55
CA GLY A 91 -8.50 -1.93 -9.63
C GLY A 91 -8.92 -2.59 -10.95
N TYR A 92 -8.29 -3.70 -11.33
CA TYR A 92 -8.65 -4.47 -12.52
C TYR A 92 -9.99 -5.22 -12.42
N LEU A 93 -10.42 -5.57 -11.21
CA LEU A 93 -11.73 -6.20 -10.98
C LEU A 93 -12.85 -5.15 -11.03
N THR A 94 -12.63 -3.98 -10.44
CA THR A 94 -13.62 -2.89 -10.39
C THR A 94 -13.78 -2.15 -11.71
N MET A 95 -12.88 -2.34 -12.69
CA MET A 95 -12.93 -1.71 -14.01
C MET A 95 -13.11 -2.71 -15.17
N PRO A 96 -14.22 -3.47 -15.23
CA PRO A 96 -14.47 -4.40 -16.33
C PRO A 96 -14.59 -3.70 -17.69
N TRP A 97 -15.07 -2.44 -17.72
CA TRP A 97 -15.21 -1.62 -18.93
C TRP A 97 -13.89 -1.23 -19.59
N ARG A 98 -12.76 -1.25 -18.85
CA ARG A 98 -11.42 -1.01 -19.41
C ARG A 98 -10.91 -2.19 -20.26
N ARG A 99 -11.64 -3.31 -20.31
CA ARG A 99 -11.31 -4.48 -21.15
C ARG A 99 -11.91 -4.40 -22.55
N MET A 100 -12.77 -3.42 -22.83
CA MET A 100 -13.52 -3.31 -24.09
C MET A 100 -12.92 -2.31 -25.08
N PHE A 101 -11.86 -1.59 -24.71
CA PHE A 101 -11.10 -0.68 -25.57
C PHE A 101 -9.60 -0.92 -25.44
#